data_AF-A0A925LH26-F1
#
_entry.id   AF-A0A925LH26-F1
#
_cell.length_a   1.000
_cell.length_b   1.000
_cell.length_c   1.000
_cell.angle_alpha   90.00
_cell.angle_beta   90.00
_cell.angle_gamma   90.00
#
_symmetry.space_group_name_H-M   'P 1'
#
loop_
_entity.id
_entity.type
_entity.pdbx_description
1 polymer ?
#
loop_
_entity_poly.entity_id
_entity_poly.type
_entity_poly.pdbx_seq_one_letter_code
_entity_poly.pdbx_strand_id
1 'polypeptide(L)'
;IPFEHHIDLKGLNATKMVNVTPNIHYIGCTMIGEKEIELKCTIQINALVFEEGSVDIITGIDEKPVDMKAFQKIPGIIGYVVKDHECLWDIAKKYRTTIKNLKKTNALEDENLLKGDKIIIVKELLF
;
A
#
# COMPACT_ATOMS: atom_id res chain seq x y z
N ILE A 1 -3.41 -3.55 46.00
CA ILE A 1 -3.05 -2.45 45.07
C ILE A 1 -4.38 -1.76 44.74
N PRO A 2 -4.57 -0.44 44.98
CA PRO A 2 -5.94 0.05 45.16
C PRO A 2 -6.71 0.35 43.85
N PHE A 3 -6.07 0.40 42.68
CA PHE A 3 -6.74 0.74 41.43
C PHE A 3 -6.22 -0.09 40.25
N GLU A 4 -7.15 -0.55 39.41
CA GLU A 4 -6.89 -1.27 38.17
C GLU A 4 -7.82 -0.70 37.08
N HIS A 5 -7.34 -0.62 35.84
CA HIS A 5 -8.12 -0.16 34.70
C HIS A 5 -7.80 -1.04 33.49
N HIS A 6 -8.84 -1.52 32.81
CA HIS A 6 -8.72 -2.37 31.63
C HIS A 6 -9.13 -1.61 30.38
N ILE A 7 -8.37 -1.78 29.29
CA ILE A 7 -8.66 -1.21 27.98
C ILE A 7 -8.92 -2.36 27.01
N ASP A 8 -10.15 -2.48 26.52
CA ASP A 8 -10.52 -3.48 25.53
C ASP A 8 -10.18 -2.98 24.12
N LEU A 9 -9.17 -3.59 23.51
CA LEU A 9 -8.76 -3.31 22.13
C LEU A 9 -9.33 -4.39 21.20
N LYS A 10 -10.20 -3.99 20.28
CA LYS A 10 -10.82 -4.91 19.30
C LYS A 10 -9.90 -5.11 18.08
N GLY A 11 -9.93 -6.31 17.51
CA GLY A 11 -9.25 -6.61 16.25
C GLY A 11 -7.72 -6.71 16.36
N LEU A 12 -7.20 -7.03 17.54
CA LEU A 12 -5.78 -7.32 17.72
C LEU A 12 -5.41 -8.67 17.09
N ASN A 13 -4.26 -8.72 16.43
CA ASN A 13 -3.61 -9.92 15.92
C ASN A 13 -2.14 -9.92 16.38
N ALA A 14 -1.41 -11.01 16.15
CA ALA A 14 -0.04 -11.18 16.66
C ALA A 14 0.98 -10.15 16.12
N THR A 15 0.64 -9.40 15.06
CA THR A 15 1.53 -8.42 14.41
C THR A 15 1.27 -6.97 14.84
N LYS A 16 0.28 -6.73 15.70
CA LYS A 16 -0.06 -5.39 16.16
C LYS A 16 0.76 -5.00 17.39
N MET A 17 1.46 -3.87 17.31
CA MET A 17 2.18 -3.27 18.42
C MET A 17 1.24 -2.34 19.20
N VAL A 18 1.18 -2.50 20.52
CA VAL A 18 0.36 -1.65 21.40
C VAL A 18 1.27 -0.79 22.27
N ASN A 19 1.08 0.52 22.23
CA ASN A 19 1.76 1.46 23.12
C ASN A 19 0.74 2.07 24.08
N VAL A 20 0.99 1.96 25.38
CA VAL A 20 0.11 2.47 26.45
C VAL A 20 0.86 3.53 27.25
N THR A 21 0.35 4.75 27.22
CA THR A 21 0.95 5.90 27.90
C THR A 21 -0.01 6.44 28.96
N PRO A 22 0.23 6.15 30.25
CA PRO A 22 -0.48 6.81 31.34
C PRO A 22 0.09 8.21 31.58
N ASN A 23 -0.77 9.18 31.86
CA ASN A 23 -0.37 10.53 32.26
C ASN A 23 -1.33 11.08 33.33
N ILE A 24 -0.81 11.91 34.24
CA ILE A 24 -1.64 12.70 35.15
C ILE A 24 -2.28 13.81 34.32
N HIS A 25 -3.61 13.83 34.25
CA HIS A 25 -4.36 14.86 33.54
C HIS A 25 -4.65 16.05 34.48
N TYR A 26 -4.92 15.77 35.75
CA TYR A 26 -5.22 16.80 36.74
C TYR A 26 -4.87 16.31 38.15
N ILE A 27 -4.34 17.21 38.98
CA ILE A 27 -4.28 17.02 40.42
C ILE A 27 -4.71 18.32 41.11
N GLY A 28 -5.67 18.20 42.00
CA GLY A 28 -6.26 19.28 42.76
C GLY A 28 -6.31 18.94 44.24
N CYS A 29 -6.19 19.98 45.06
CA CYS A 29 -6.25 19.91 46.50
C CYS A 29 -7.20 21.01 46.96
N THR A 30 -8.13 20.69 47.87
CA THR A 30 -9.09 21.66 48.40
C THR A 30 -9.28 21.42 49.89
N MET A 31 -9.16 22.48 50.69
CA MET A 31 -9.50 22.43 52.12
C MET A 31 -11.01 22.33 52.26
N ILE A 32 -11.51 21.32 52.95
CA ILE A 32 -12.96 21.14 53.21
C ILE A 32 -13.31 21.39 54.69
N GLY A 33 -12.32 21.59 55.55
CA GLY A 33 -12.46 21.99 56.96
C GLY A 33 -11.12 22.43 57.55
N GLU A 34 -11.07 22.77 58.85
CA GLU A 34 -9.83 23.25 59.50
C GLU A 34 -8.70 22.21 59.51
N LYS A 35 -9.03 20.92 59.38
CA LYS A 35 -8.06 19.81 59.43
C LYS A 35 -8.29 18.76 58.33
N GLU A 36 -9.09 19.08 57.33
CA GLU A 36 -9.47 18.13 56.27
C GLU A 36 -9.16 18.69 54.88
N ILE A 37 -8.51 17.86 54.08
CA ILE A 37 -8.11 18.14 52.70
C ILE A 37 -8.73 17.09 51.79
N GLU A 38 -9.43 17.53 50.75
CA GLU A 38 -9.84 16.71 49.63
C GLU A 38 -8.76 16.76 48.54
N LEU A 39 -8.33 15.59 48.08
CA LEU A 39 -7.45 15.44 46.92
C LEU A 39 -8.26 14.87 45.75
N LYS A 40 -8.23 15.57 44.61
CA LYS A 40 -8.81 15.09 43.34
C LYS A 40 -7.68 14.84 42.35
N CYS A 41 -7.53 13.61 41.89
CA CYS A 41 -6.55 13.25 40.88
C CYS A 41 -7.26 12.57 39.70
N THR A 42 -6.93 13.01 38.49
CA THR A 42 -7.40 12.39 37.24
C THR A 42 -6.20 11.83 36.51
N ILE A 43 -6.22 10.54 36.25
CA ILE A 43 -5.23 9.84 35.43
C ILE A 43 -5.89 9.58 34.07
N GLN A 44 -5.20 9.95 33.00
CA GLN A 44 -5.58 9.61 31.63
C GLN A 44 -4.66 8.49 31.14
N ILE A 45 -5.22 7.52 30.43
CA ILE A 45 -4.46 6.42 29.83
C ILE A 45 -4.76 6.44 28.33
N ASN A 46 -3.74 6.63 27.52
CA ASN A 46 -3.85 6.60 26.07
C ASN A 46 -3.27 5.30 25.54
N ALA A 47 -4.01 4.60 24.67
CA ALA A 47 -3.54 3.40 23.98
C ALA A 47 -3.50 3.63 22.47
N LEU A 48 -2.34 3.38 21.86
CA LEU A 48 -2.09 3.47 20.42
C LEU A 48 -1.76 2.08 19.88
N VAL A 49 -2.46 1.67 18.82
CA VAL A 49 -2.24 0.37 18.15
C VAL A 49 -1.65 0.64 16.77
N PHE A 50 -0.50 0.01 16.49
CA PHE A 50 0.16 0.05 15.19
C PHE A 50 0.08 -1.33 14.53
N GLU A 51 -0.14 -1.34 13.23
CA GLU A 51 -0.07 -2.55 12.39
C GLU A 51 1.13 -2.40 11.45
N GLU A 52 2.04 -3.37 11.48
CA GLU A 52 3.19 -3.38 10.57
C GLU A 52 2.73 -3.82 9.17
N GLY A 53 3.04 -3.02 8.15
CA GLY A 53 2.75 -3.31 6.76
C GLY A 53 4.03 -3.23 5.92
N SER A 54 4.15 -4.14 4.94
CA SER A 54 5.21 -4.08 3.93
C SER A 54 4.71 -3.35 2.69
N VAL A 55 5.58 -2.54 2.08
CA VAL A 55 5.35 -1.92 0.78
C VAL A 55 6.51 -2.24 -0.15
N ASP A 56 6.20 -2.54 -1.41
CA ASP A 56 7.23 -2.74 -2.42
C ASP A 56 7.84 -1.39 -2.79
N ILE A 57 9.16 -1.30 -2.72
CA ILE A 57 9.92 -0.10 -3.09
C ILE A 57 10.98 -0.42 -4.13
N ILE A 58 11.27 0.55 -4.99
CA ILE A 58 12.38 0.43 -5.94
C ILE A 58 13.68 0.60 -5.16
N THR A 59 14.43 -0.49 -5.02
CA THR A 59 15.72 -0.50 -4.31
C THR A 59 16.93 -0.26 -5.22
N GLY A 60 16.76 -0.41 -6.53
CA GLY A 60 17.82 -0.22 -7.52
C GLY A 60 17.31 -0.30 -8.96
N ILE A 61 18.12 0.17 -9.90
CA ILE A 61 17.84 0.13 -11.34
C ILE A 61 19.05 -0.51 -12.03
N ASP A 62 18.82 -1.61 -12.73
CA ASP A 62 19.80 -2.23 -13.60
C ASP A 62 19.51 -1.88 -15.06
N GLU A 63 20.38 -1.10 -15.67
CA GLU A 63 20.33 -0.83 -17.11
C GLU A 63 21.02 -1.95 -17.88
N LYS A 64 20.29 -2.58 -18.81
CA LYS A 64 20.83 -3.60 -19.71
C LYS A 64 20.85 -3.05 -21.14
N PRO A 65 21.91 -3.35 -21.92
CA PRO A 65 21.96 -2.93 -23.31
C PRO A 65 20.77 -3.52 -24.08
N VAL A 66 20.19 -2.69 -24.93
CA VAL A 66 19.03 -3.05 -25.73
C VAL A 66 19.43 -4.06 -26.81
N ASP A 67 18.81 -5.25 -26.81
CA ASP A 67 18.96 -6.18 -27.93
C ASP A 67 18.19 -5.66 -29.15
N MET A 68 18.92 -4.97 -30.03
CA MET A 68 18.40 -4.39 -31.27
C MET A 68 18.05 -5.47 -32.30
N LYS A 69 18.75 -6.60 -32.31
CA LYS A 69 18.49 -7.69 -33.27
C LYS A 69 17.17 -8.38 -32.94
N ALA A 70 16.91 -8.65 -31.66
CA ALA A 70 15.64 -9.18 -31.22
C ALA A 70 14.49 -8.22 -31.53
N PHE A 71 14.68 -6.92 -31.29
CA PHE A 71 13.65 -5.92 -31.56
C PHE A 71 13.31 -5.80 -33.05
N GLN A 72 14.32 -5.83 -33.94
CA GLN A 72 14.09 -5.77 -35.39
C GLN A 72 13.27 -6.96 -35.91
N LYS A 73 13.40 -8.14 -35.31
CA LYS A 73 12.61 -9.33 -35.67
C LYS A 73 11.15 -9.25 -35.26
N ILE A 74 10.78 -8.35 -34.34
CA ILE A 74 9.39 -8.16 -33.93
C ILE A 74 8.59 -7.56 -35.10
N PRO A 75 7.48 -8.20 -35.54
CA PRO A 75 6.61 -7.68 -36.59
C PRO A 75 6.02 -6.31 -36.25
N GLY A 76 5.58 -5.57 -37.27
CA GLY A 76 4.94 -4.27 -37.09
C GLY A 76 3.61 -4.33 -36.32
N ILE A 77 2.86 -5.42 -36.49
CA ILE A 77 1.57 -5.67 -35.82
C ILE A 77 1.57 -7.11 -35.32
N ILE A 78 1.12 -7.31 -34.08
CA ILE A 78 1.05 -8.60 -33.41
C ILE A 78 -0.36 -8.79 -32.86
N GLY A 79 -1.01 -9.90 -33.22
CA GLY A 79 -2.18 -10.39 -32.48
C GLY A 79 -1.71 -11.17 -31.25
N TYR A 80 -2.09 -10.72 -30.07
CA TYR A 80 -1.69 -11.32 -28.79
C TYR A 80 -2.89 -11.89 -28.06
N VAL A 81 -2.72 -13.05 -27.42
CA VAL A 81 -3.71 -13.66 -26.54
C VAL A 81 -3.20 -13.55 -25.11
N VAL A 82 -3.95 -12.86 -24.26
CA VAL A 82 -3.59 -12.58 -22.86
C VAL A 82 -3.45 -13.88 -22.08
N LYS A 83 -2.33 -14.03 -21.37
CA LYS A 83 -2.07 -15.19 -20.50
C LYS A 83 -2.64 -14.98 -19.10
N ASP A 84 -2.67 -16.07 -18.34
CA ASP A 84 -3.06 -16.02 -16.94
C ASP A 84 -2.13 -15.10 -16.16
N HIS A 85 -2.71 -14.24 -15.32
CA HIS A 85 -1.99 -13.29 -14.46
C HIS A 85 -1.08 -12.27 -15.17
N GLU A 86 -1.29 -11.99 -16.46
CA GLU A 86 -0.62 -10.87 -17.15
C GLU A 86 -1.47 -9.59 -17.09
N CYS A 87 -0.82 -8.44 -16.90
CA CYS A 87 -1.47 -7.13 -17.01
C CYS A 87 -0.96 -6.34 -18.24
N LEU A 88 -1.62 -5.24 -18.58
CA LEU A 88 -1.22 -4.38 -19.71
C LEU A 88 0.22 -3.89 -19.60
N TRP A 89 0.72 -3.67 -18.38
CA TRP A 89 2.10 -3.25 -18.15
C TRP A 89 3.11 -4.31 -18.59
N ASP A 90 2.88 -5.58 -18.24
CA ASP A 90 3.77 -6.68 -18.63
C ASP A 90 3.86 -6.81 -20.14
N ILE A 91 2.71 -6.70 -20.80
CA ILE A 91 2.58 -6.76 -22.25
C ILE A 91 3.28 -5.55 -22.89
N ALA A 92 3.01 -4.33 -22.41
CA ALA A 92 3.63 -3.11 -22.91
C ALA A 92 5.16 -3.17 -22.81
N LYS A 93 5.67 -3.58 -21.65
CA LYS A 93 7.12 -3.73 -21.40
C LYS A 93 7.76 -4.76 -22.32
N LYS A 94 7.10 -5.91 -22.52
CA LYS A 94 7.61 -7.00 -23.37
C LYS A 94 7.69 -6.62 -24.85
N TYR A 95 6.69 -5.89 -25.35
CA TYR A 95 6.60 -5.50 -26.75
C TYR A 95 7.10 -4.08 -27.03
N ARG A 96 7.66 -3.42 -26.01
CA ARG A 96 8.20 -2.04 -26.07
C ARG A 96 7.18 -1.05 -26.64
N THR A 97 5.98 -1.09 -26.10
CA THR A 97 4.94 -0.10 -26.35
C THR A 97 4.50 0.51 -25.03
N THR A 98 3.46 1.34 -25.02
CA THR A 98 2.90 1.95 -23.80
C THR A 98 1.50 1.44 -23.54
N ILE A 99 1.08 1.41 -22.27
CA ILE A 99 -0.31 1.10 -21.89
C ILE A 99 -1.27 2.01 -22.64
N LYS A 100 -0.95 3.32 -22.74
CA LYS A 100 -1.75 4.30 -23.49
C LYS A 100 -1.99 3.88 -24.94
N ASN A 101 -0.95 3.41 -25.63
CA ASN A 101 -1.07 2.96 -27.01
C ASN A 101 -1.85 1.65 -27.11
N LEU A 102 -1.58 0.68 -26.23
CA LEU A 102 -2.36 -0.56 -26.17
C LEU A 102 -3.85 -0.27 -26.00
N LYS A 103 -4.23 0.62 -25.07
CA LYS A 103 -5.62 1.03 -24.86
C LYS A 103 -6.20 1.71 -26.10
N LYS A 104 -5.46 2.65 -26.71
CA LYS A 104 -5.90 3.37 -27.91
C LYS A 104 -6.14 2.42 -29.10
N THR A 105 -5.20 1.51 -29.35
CA THR A 105 -5.27 0.55 -30.47
C THR A 105 -6.42 -0.43 -30.30
N ASN A 106 -6.71 -0.84 -29.06
CA ASN A 106 -7.71 -1.86 -28.75
C ASN A 106 -9.04 -1.30 -28.24
N ALA A 107 -9.21 0.03 -28.24
CA ALA A 107 -10.38 0.71 -27.69
C ALA A 107 -10.74 0.26 -26.25
N LEU A 108 -9.72 0.02 -25.41
CA LEU A 108 -9.92 -0.41 -24.03
C LEU A 108 -10.25 0.81 -23.15
N GLU A 109 -11.37 0.74 -22.43
CA GLU A 109 -11.79 1.78 -21.48
C GLU A 109 -10.97 1.72 -20.18
N ASP A 110 -10.72 0.51 -19.69
CA ASP A 110 -9.94 0.24 -18.47
C ASP A 110 -8.65 -0.55 -18.77
N GLU A 111 -7.99 -1.01 -17.71
CA GLU A 111 -6.77 -1.83 -17.80
C GLU A 111 -7.03 -3.30 -17.43
N ASN A 112 -8.30 -3.68 -17.29
CA ASN A 112 -8.68 -5.04 -16.90
C ASN A 112 -8.56 -5.94 -18.11
N LEU A 113 -7.63 -6.88 -18.05
CA LEU A 113 -7.48 -7.93 -19.06
C LEU A 113 -7.82 -9.28 -18.43
N LEU A 114 -8.60 -10.07 -19.16
CA LEU A 114 -8.90 -11.45 -18.80
C LEU A 114 -8.07 -12.40 -19.64
N LYS A 115 -7.76 -13.56 -19.05
CA LYS A 115 -7.11 -14.66 -19.75
C LYS A 115 -7.91 -15.02 -21.00
N GLY A 116 -7.22 -15.09 -22.15
CA GLY A 116 -7.82 -15.43 -23.44
C GLY A 116 -8.27 -14.21 -24.25
N ASP A 117 -8.24 -13.00 -23.68
CA ASP A 117 -8.52 -11.78 -24.43
C ASP A 117 -7.53 -11.62 -25.58
N LYS A 118 -8.06 -11.12 -26.71
CA LYS A 118 -7.28 -10.92 -27.93
C LYS A 118 -7.07 -9.44 -28.12
N ILE A 119 -5.81 -9.02 -28.13
CA ILE A 119 -5.43 -7.62 -28.33
C ILE A 119 -4.43 -7.51 -29.49
N ILE A 120 -4.44 -6.36 -30.14
CA ILE A 120 -3.54 -5.96 -31.19
C ILE A 120 -2.45 -5.09 -30.59
N ILE A 121 -1.20 -5.44 -30.85
CA ILE A 121 -0.02 -4.70 -30.41
C ILE A 121 0.64 -4.14 -31.66
N VAL A 122 0.74 -2.80 -31.73
CA VAL A 122 1.45 -2.10 -32.80
C VAL A 122 2.84 -1.74 -32.28
N LYS A 123 3.87 -2.16 -33.02
CA LYS A 123 5.25 -1.82 -32.73
C LYS A 123 5.49 -0.35 -33.09
N GLU A 124 5.94 0.43 -32.12
CA GLU A 124 6.36 1.80 -32.33
C GLU A 124 7.89 1.91 -32.28
N LEU A 125 8.45 2.71 -33.18
CA LEU A 125 9.84 3.15 -33.07
C LEU A 125 9.83 4.33 -32.10
N LEU A 126 10.26 4.10 -30.86
CA LEU A 126 10.57 5.18 -29.94
C LEU A 126 11.86 5.83 -30.45
N PHE A 127 11.73 7.03 -31.03
CA PHE A 127 12.85 7.87 -31.45
C PHE A 127 13.40 8.67 -30.27
#